data_AF-A0A351A4V7-F1
#
_entry.id   AF-A0A351A4V7-F1
#
_cell.length_a   1.000
_cell.length_b   1.000
_cell.length_c   1.000
_cell.angle_alpha   90.00
_cell.angle_beta   90.00
_cell.angle_gamma   90.00
#
_symmetry.space_group_name_H-M   'P 1'
#
loop_
_entity.id
_entity.type
_entity.pdbx_description
1 polymer ?
#
loop_
_entity_poly.entity_id
_entity_poly.type
_entity_poly.pdbx_seq_one_letter_code
_entity_poly.pdbx_strand_id
1 'polypeptide(L)' 'ATWMAGEAIQALGGVGYTNEYSVGRLWRDAKLYEIGAGTSEIRRMLIGRELFSETR' A
#
# COMPACT_ATOMS: atom_id res chain seq x y z
N ALA A 1 2.52 0.79 3.40
CA ALA A 1 1.34 0.54 4.24
C ALA A 1 0.78 -0.87 4.02
N THR A 2 0.39 -1.22 2.79
CA THR A 2 -0.22 -2.52 2.46
C THR A 2 0.62 -3.73 2.88
N TRP A 3 1.92 -3.72 2.58
CA TRP A 3 2.83 -4.80 2.97
C TRP A 3 2.85 -5.01 4.49
N MET A 4 3.11 -3.94 5.25
CA MET A 4 3.14 -3.99 6.72
C MET A 4 1.83 -4.47 7.33
N ALA A 5 0.68 -4.06 6.78
CA ALA A 5 -0.62 -4.54 7.24
C ALA A 5 -0.84 -6.03 6.90
N GLY A 6 -0.29 -6.52 5.79
CA GLY A 6 -0.28 -7.94 5.44
C GLY A 6 0.59 -8.76 6.40
N GLU A 7 1.78 -8.27 6.72
CA GLU A 7 2.66 -8.90 7.72
C GLU A 7 2.01 -8.93 9.12
N ALA A 8 1.23 -7.90 9.47
CA ALA A 8 0.48 -7.89 10.71
C ALA A 8 -0.59 -9.00 10.76
N ILE A 9 -1.31 -9.23 9.65
CA ILE A 9 -2.23 -10.37 9.52
C ILE A 9 -1.44 -11.69 9.68
N GLN A 10 -0.30 -11.81 8.99
CA GLN A 10 0.52 -13.02 9.03
C GLN A 10 1.06 -13.31 10.45
N ALA A 11 1.50 -12.29 11.17
CA ALA A 11 2.00 -12.42 12.55
C ALA A 11 0.91 -12.88 13.53
N LEU A 12 -0.34 -12.48 13.30
CA LEU A 12 -1.51 -12.94 14.07
C LEU A 12 -2.01 -14.32 13.60
N GLY A 13 -1.54 -14.84 12.47
CA GLY A 13 -1.96 -16.12 11.92
C GLY A 13 -3.48 -16.17 11.66
N GLY A 14 -4.12 -17.29 12.01
CA GLY A 14 -5.54 -17.51 11.72
C GLY A 14 -6.48 -16.45 12.31
N VAL A 15 -6.18 -15.93 13.50
CA VAL A 15 -7.01 -14.87 14.13
C VAL A 15 -6.85 -13.52 13.44
N GLY A 16 -5.73 -13.29 12.74
CA GLY A 16 -5.54 -12.12 11.88
C GLY A 16 -6.45 -12.09 10.66
N TYR A 17 -7.03 -13.24 10.29
CA TYR A 17 -7.95 -13.38 9.16
C TYR A 17 -9.44 -13.35 9.58
N THR A 18 -9.73 -13.26 10.87
CA THR A 18 -11.10 -13.08 11.39
C THR A 18 -11.42 -11.59 11.56
N ASN A 19 -12.70 -11.28 11.76
CA ASN A 19 -13.15 -9.91 12.04
C ASN A 19 -13.04 -9.53 13.53
N GLU A 20 -12.44 -10.38 14.36
CA GLU A 20 -12.25 -10.10 15.79
C GLU A 20 -11.15 -9.05 16.03
N TYR A 21 -10.16 -8.99 15.14
CA TYR A 21 -9.06 -8.02 15.20
C TYR A 21 -9.11 -7.06 14.01
N SER A 22 -8.68 -5.83 14.23
CA SER A 22 -8.78 -4.77 13.21
C SER A 22 -7.79 -4.90 12.04
N VAL A 23 -6.85 -5.85 12.09
CA VAL A 23 -5.76 -5.95 11.08
C VAL A 23 -6.28 -6.22 9.67
N GLY A 24 -7.35 -7.01 9.52
CA GLY A 24 -8.00 -7.22 8.22
C GLY A 24 -8.62 -5.95 7.64
N ARG A 25 -9.15 -5.06 8.50
CA ARG A 25 -9.62 -3.74 8.08
C ARG A 25 -8.46 -2.85 7.64
N LEU A 26 -7.39 -2.81 8.43
CA LEU A 26 -6.20 -2.01 8.12
C LEU A 26 -5.57 -2.40 6.78
N TRP A 27 -5.53 -3.69 6.44
CA TRP A 27 -5.00 -4.15 5.15
C TRP A 27 -5.86 -3.70 3.96
N ARG A 28 -7.19 -3.76 4.10
CA ARG A 28 -8.12 -3.27 3.07
C ARG A 28 -8.02 -1.75 2.90
N ASP A 29 -7.98 -1.01 4.00
CA ASP A 29 -7.84 0.45 3.97
C ASP A 29 -6.50 0.86 3.34
N ALA A 30 -5.42 0.13 3.68
CA ALA A 30 -4.08 0.41 3.15
C ALA A 30 -4.00 0.30 1.62
N LYS A 31 -4.81 -0.57 1.00
CA LYS A 31 -4.81 -0.75 -0.46
C LYS A 31 -5.23 0.53 -1.21
N LEU A 32 -6.07 1.37 -0.60
CA LEU A 32 -6.48 2.63 -1.21
C LEU A 32 -5.28 3.55 -1.48
N TYR A 33 -4.22 3.52 -0.67
CA TYR A 33 -3.04 4.37 -0.88
C TYR A 33 -2.19 4.01 -2.11
N GLU A 34 -2.40 2.84 -2.70
CA GLU A 34 -1.74 2.45 -3.95
C GLU A 34 -2.51 2.91 -5.20
N ILE A 35 -3.81 3.22 -5.06
CA ILE A 35 -4.72 3.52 -6.17
C ILE A 35 -5.18 4.98 -6.11
N GLY A 36 -5.63 5.42 -4.93
CA GLY A 36 -6.16 6.75 -4.67
C GLY A 36 -5.11 7.85 -4.86
N ALA A 37 -5.59 9.02 -5.28
CA ALA A 37 -4.76 10.20 -5.59
C ALA A 37 -3.62 9.93 -6.60
N GLY A 38 -3.79 8.93 -7.47
CA GLY A 38 -2.82 8.54 -8.49
C GLY A 38 -2.20 7.18 -8.19
N THR A 39 -2.34 6.26 -9.14
CA THR A 39 -1.81 4.90 -8.98
C THR A 39 -0.29 4.90 -8.86
N SER A 40 0.26 3.83 -8.31
CA SER A 40 1.71 3.63 -8.20
C SER A 40 2.45 3.74 -9.55
N GLU A 41 1.82 3.37 -10.66
CA GLU A 41 2.37 3.52 -12.02
C GLU A 41 2.47 4.98 -12.42
N ILE A 42 1.40 5.75 -12.22
CA ILE A 42 1.36 7.18 -12.56
C ILE A 42 2.38 7.96 -11.75
N ARG A 43 2.51 7.67 -10.46
CA ARG A 43 3.53 8.31 -9.61
C ARG A 43 4.95 7.99 -10.07
N ARG A 44 5.24 6.73 -10.41
CA ARG A 44 6.57 6.35 -10.94
C ARG A 44 6.87 7.03 -12.27
N MET A 45 5.89 7.12 -13.18
CA MET A 45 6.04 7.82 -14.45
C MET A 45 6.31 9.31 -14.25
N LEU A 46 5.54 9.97 -13.37
CA LEU A 46 5.72 11.39 -13.04
C LEU A 46 7.12 11.65 -12.48
N ILE A 47 7.55 10.87 -11.49
CA ILE A 47 8.90 10.98 -10.91
C ILE A 47 9.97 10.80 -11.98
N GLY A 48 9.84 9.78 -12.84
CA GLY A 48 10.81 9.53 -13.91
C GLY A 48 10.90 10.68 -14.92
N ARG A 49 9.77 11.30 -15.25
CA ARG A 49 9.72 12.46 -16.14
C ARG A 49 10.40 13.69 -15.53
N GLU A 50 10.09 14.01 -14.26
CA GLU A 50 10.70 15.17 -13.58
C GLU A 50 12.21 14.97 -13.40
N LEU A 51 12.64 13.78 -12.99
CA LEU A 51 14.06 13.44 -12.84
C LEU A 51 14.83 13.60 -14.17
N PHE A 52 14.24 13.18 -15.29
CA PHE A 52 14.86 13.36 -16.62
C PHE A 52 14.95 14.82 -17.03
N SER A 53 13.96 15.65 -16.67
CA SER A 53 13.98 17.09 -16.94
C SER A 53 15.05 17.82 -16.12
N GLU A 54 15.29 17.43 -14.87
CA GLU A 54 16.29 18.06 -14.00
C GLU A 54 17.73 17.65 -14.34
N THR A 55 17.93 16.43 -14.84
CA THR A 55 19.28 15.88 -15.14
C THR A 55 19.76 16.23 -16.55
N ARG A 56 18.96 16.97 -17.32
CA ARG A 56 19.30 17.42 -18.69
C ARG A 56 20.05 18.75 -18.65
#